data_AF-A0A382EAG2-F1
#
_entry.id   AF-A0A382EAG2-F1
#
_cell.length_a   1.000
_cell.length_b   1.000
_cell.length_c   1.000
_cell.angle_alpha   90.00
_cell.angle_beta   90.00
_cell.angle_gamma   90.00
#
_symmetry.space_group_name_H-M   'P 1'
#
loop_
_entity.id
_entity.type
_entity.pdbx_description
1 polymer ?
#
loop_
_entity_poly.entity_id
_entity_poly.type
_entity_poly.pdbx_seq_one_letter_code
_entity_poly.pdbx_strand_id
1 'polypeptide(L)'
;MALPTYATAGQRVGYYSFLTYCGFVFFFLIAPIFIILPLSFSASPFFEFTREFMRLEPEAYSLRWYKQMVGISSIGDTTVVTNKWMLGTRNSFFIGICATLLATSLGTVAALGLSRPSMPFKGTLM
;
A
#
# COMPACT_ATOMS: atom_id res chain seq x y z
N MET A 1 10.63 -30.48 -3.30
CA MET A 1 10.50 -30.15 -1.86
C MET A 1 11.65 -29.23 -1.48
N ALA A 2 11.37 -28.10 -0.83
CA ALA A 2 12.40 -27.10 -0.49
C ALA A 2 13.36 -27.56 0.63
N LEU A 3 13.04 -28.67 1.31
CA LEU A 3 13.84 -29.25 2.37
C LEU A 3 14.77 -30.34 1.80
N PRO A 4 16.09 -30.32 2.13
CA PRO A 4 17.02 -31.38 1.76
C PRO A 4 16.57 -32.75 2.29
N THR A 5 16.90 -33.81 1.57
CA THR A 5 16.48 -35.19 1.91
C THR A 5 16.94 -35.63 3.31
N TYR A 6 18.07 -35.09 3.79
CA TYR A 6 18.63 -35.33 5.12
C TYR A 6 18.05 -34.46 6.24
N ALA A 7 17.04 -33.62 5.97
CA ALA A 7 16.42 -32.77 7.00
C ALA A 7 15.72 -33.64 8.06
N THR A 8 16.11 -33.45 9.32
CA THR A 8 15.52 -34.12 10.48
C THR A 8 14.05 -33.71 10.66
N ALA A 9 13.24 -34.55 11.32
CA ALA A 9 11.81 -34.28 11.53
C ALA A 9 11.56 -32.92 12.21
N GLY A 10 12.39 -32.55 13.20
CA GLY A 10 12.31 -31.25 13.87
C GLY A 10 12.60 -30.06 12.95
N GLN A 11 13.56 -30.17 12.04
CA GLN A 11 13.85 -29.12 11.04
C GLN A 11 12.72 -28.94 10.04
N ARG A 12 12.06 -30.04 9.65
CA ARG A 12 10.88 -29.96 8.75
C ARG A 12 9.71 -29.27 9.45
N VAL A 13 9.41 -29.64 10.69
CA VAL A 13 8.37 -28.99 11.51
C VAL A 13 8.68 -27.51 11.70
N GLY A 14 9.91 -27.17 12.08
CA GLY A 14 10.35 -25.80 12.28
C GLY A 14 10.23 -24.92 11.03
N TYR A 15 10.58 -25.47 9.86
CA TYR A 15 10.43 -24.78 8.58
C TYR A 15 8.97 -24.48 8.26
N TYR A 16 8.09 -25.47 8.36
CA TYR A 16 6.66 -25.25 8.09
C TYR A 16 6.01 -24.35 9.13
N SER A 17 6.36 -24.47 10.42
CA SER A 17 5.84 -23.56 11.45
C SER A 17 6.28 -22.12 11.21
N PHE A 18 7.53 -21.90 10.77
CA PHE A 18 8.02 -20.57 10.43
C PHE A 18 7.27 -19.99 9.21
N LEU A 19 7.09 -20.77 8.14
CA LEU A 19 6.32 -20.32 6.98
C LEU A 19 4.86 -20.00 7.33
N THR A 20 4.23 -20.85 8.14
CA THR A 20 2.86 -20.62 8.62
C THR A 20 2.79 -19.34 9.44
N TYR A 21 3.75 -19.10 10.34
CA TYR A 21 3.83 -17.86 11.11
C TYR A 21 4.02 -16.64 10.21
N CYS A 22 4.96 -16.67 9.26
CA CYS A 22 5.13 -15.60 8.27
C CYS A 22 3.84 -15.36 7.47
N GLY A 23 3.15 -16.43 7.08
CA GLY A 23 1.85 -16.34 6.40
C GLY A 23 0.81 -15.61 7.25
N PHE A 24 0.70 -15.91 8.54
CA PHE A 24 -0.19 -15.19 9.45
C PHE A 24 0.21 -13.73 9.63
N VAL A 25 1.51 -13.42 9.74
CA VAL A 25 1.99 -12.03 9.84
C VAL A 25 1.64 -11.25 8.57
N PHE A 26 1.90 -11.80 7.39
CA PHE A 26 1.55 -11.14 6.13
C PHE A 26 0.05 -10.99 5.95
N PHE A 27 -0.73 -12.00 6.33
CA PHE A 27 -2.18 -11.90 6.34
C PHE A 27 -2.65 -10.79 7.28
N PHE A 28 -2.11 -10.70 8.50
CA PHE A 28 -2.46 -9.64 9.44
C PHE A 28 -2.12 -8.24 8.92
N LEU A 29 -0.96 -8.07 8.25
CA LEU A 29 -0.57 -6.79 7.64
C LEU A 29 -1.49 -6.36 6.49
N ILE A 30 -2.05 -7.32 5.74
CA ILE A 30 -2.93 -7.06 4.59
C ILE A 30 -4.43 -7.13 4.99
N ALA A 31 -4.76 -7.71 6.14
CA ALA A 31 -6.12 -7.91 6.64
C ALA A 31 -7.07 -6.69 6.47
N PRO A 32 -6.68 -5.45 6.83
CA PRO A 32 -7.58 -4.31 6.66
C PRO A 32 -7.91 -4.00 5.20
N ILE A 33 -7.05 -4.36 4.25
CA ILE A 33 -7.28 -4.14 2.81
C ILE A 33 -8.48 -4.99 2.33
N PHE A 34 -8.65 -6.20 2.87
CA PHE A 34 -9.80 -7.05 2.53
C PHE A 34 -11.15 -6.45 2.98
N ILE A 35 -11.15 -5.51 3.93
CA ILE A 35 -12.36 -4.83 4.40
C ILE A 35 -12.63 -3.59 3.54
N ILE A 36 -11.59 -2.81 3.24
CA ILE A 36 -11.70 -1.55 2.49
C ILE A 36 -11.98 -1.80 1.01
N LEU A 37 -11.41 -2.86 0.42
CA LEU A 37 -11.53 -3.16 -1.00
C LEU A 37 -12.97 -3.48 -1.44
N PRO A 38 -13.78 -4.28 -0.72
CA PRO A 38 -15.19 -4.43 -1.04
C PRO A 38 -15.96 -3.11 -0.87
N LEU A 39 -15.69 -2.38 0.21
CA LEU A 39 -16.38 -1.11 0.50
C LEU A 39 -16.12 -0.04 -0.55
N SER A 40 -15.00 -0.07 -1.28
CA SER A 40 -14.76 0.86 -2.38
C SER A 40 -15.70 0.64 -3.58
N PHE A 41 -16.40 -0.49 -3.64
CA PHE A 41 -17.48 -0.73 -4.61
C PHE A 41 -18.87 -0.38 -4.04
N SER A 42 -18.99 0.14 -2.82
CA SER A 42 -20.29 0.50 -2.26
C SER A 42 -20.93 1.68 -2.98
N ALA A 43 -22.23 1.59 -3.23
CA ALA A 43 -23.07 2.69 -3.70
C ALA A 43 -23.52 3.63 -2.57
N SER A 44 -23.25 3.31 -1.30
CA SER A 44 -23.54 4.25 -0.21
C SER A 44 -22.57 5.44 -0.24
N PRO A 45 -23.02 6.67 0.08
CA PRO A 45 -22.11 7.80 0.31
C PRO A 45 -21.23 7.61 1.56
N PHE A 46 -21.58 6.68 2.44
CA PHE A 46 -20.80 6.32 3.63
C PHE A 46 -20.11 4.96 3.42
N PHE A 47 -18.88 4.81 3.93
CA PHE A 47 -18.12 3.54 3.89
C PHE A 47 -18.61 2.58 4.96
N GLU A 48 -19.83 2.08 4.77
CA GLU A 48 -20.50 1.17 5.70
C GLU A 48 -21.04 -0.06 4.97
N PHE A 49 -21.12 -1.18 5.70
CA PHE A 49 -21.71 -2.41 5.20
C PHE A 49 -23.23 -2.33 5.35
N THR A 50 -23.91 -1.82 4.32
CA THR A 50 -25.38 -1.80 4.30
C THR A 50 -25.95 -3.21 4.13
N ARG A 51 -27.23 -3.40 4.48
CA ARG A 51 -27.88 -4.71 4.40
C ARG A 51 -27.98 -5.20 2.96
N GLU A 52 -28.21 -4.29 2.03
CA GLU A 52 -28.31 -4.53 0.59
C GLU A 52 -26.94 -4.94 0.02
N PHE A 53 -25.87 -4.29 0.46
CA PHE A 53 -24.50 -4.63 0.07
C PHE A 53 -24.11 -6.03 0.55
N MET A 54 -24.44 -6.38 1.79
CA MET A 54 -24.20 -7.73 2.32
C MET A 54 -25.08 -8.81 1.66
N ARG A 55 -26.24 -8.44 1.12
CA ARG A 55 -27.13 -9.33 0.35
C ARG A 55 -26.72 -9.52 -1.10
N LEU A 56 -25.60 -8.89 -1.51
CA LEU A 56 -25.10 -8.91 -2.88
C LEU A 56 -26.12 -8.36 -3.90
N GLU A 57 -26.94 -7.39 -3.49
CA GLU A 57 -27.92 -6.76 -4.37
C GLU A 57 -27.22 -5.88 -5.41
N PRO A 58 -27.51 -6.02 -6.72
CA PRO A 58 -26.80 -5.29 -7.78
C PRO A 58 -26.82 -3.76 -7.62
N GLU A 59 -27.89 -3.21 -7.04
CA GLU A 59 -28.09 -1.78 -6.82
C GLU A 59 -27.15 -1.20 -5.76
N ALA A 60 -26.65 -2.04 -4.85
CA ALA A 60 -25.74 -1.64 -3.78
C ALA A 60 -24.27 -1.52 -4.24
N TYR A 61 -23.94 -1.95 -5.46
CA TYR A 61 -22.59 -1.87 -6.03
C TYR A 61 -22.45 -0.73 -7.04
N SER A 62 -21.36 0.02 -6.98
CA SER A 62 -21.07 1.15 -7.86
C SER A 62 -19.58 1.38 -8.06
N LEU A 63 -19.20 1.85 -9.24
CA LEU A 63 -17.83 2.30 -9.56
C LEU A 63 -17.64 3.82 -9.39
N ARG A 64 -18.55 4.51 -8.69
CA ARG A 64 -18.52 5.98 -8.57
C ARG A 64 -17.18 6.51 -8.06
N TRP A 65 -16.60 5.86 -7.05
CA TRP A 65 -15.38 6.33 -6.39
C TRP A 65 -14.18 6.24 -7.34
N TYR A 66 -14.14 5.21 -8.16
CA TYR A 66 -13.14 5.07 -9.22
C TYR A 66 -13.32 6.14 -10.31
N LYS A 67 -14.55 6.38 -10.76
CA LYS A 67 -14.86 7.45 -11.73
C LYS A 67 -14.45 8.83 -11.22
N GLN A 68 -14.72 9.11 -9.94
CA GLN A 68 -14.30 10.35 -9.27
C GLN A 68 -12.78 10.47 -9.18
N MET A 69 -12.07 9.38 -8.91
CA MET A 69 -10.61 9.36 -8.86
C MET A 69 -9.97 9.76 -10.19
N VAL A 70 -10.57 9.37 -11.32
CA VAL A 70 -10.10 9.71 -12.67
C VAL A 70 -10.71 11.01 -13.23
N GLY A 71 -11.47 11.77 -12.43
CA GLY A 71 -12.05 13.05 -12.84
C GLY A 71 -13.26 12.95 -13.77
N ILE A 72 -13.85 11.77 -13.94
CA ILE A 72 -15.06 11.53 -14.74
C ILE A 72 -16.26 11.53 -13.78
N SER A 73 -16.46 12.63 -13.05
CA SER A 73 -17.60 12.79 -12.13
C SER A 73 -18.69 13.63 -12.80
N SER A 74 -19.94 13.14 -12.80
CA SER A 74 -21.10 13.89 -13.29
C SER A 74 -22.02 14.33 -12.14
N ILE A 75 -22.92 15.29 -12.42
CA ILE A 75 -24.02 15.68 -11.52
C ILE A 75 -24.96 14.47 -11.44
N GLY A 76 -24.81 13.66 -10.38
CA GLY A 76 -25.54 12.40 -10.20
C GLY A 76 -24.72 11.32 -9.46
N ASP A 77 -23.39 11.38 -9.52
CA ASP A 77 -22.52 10.39 -8.86
C ASP A 77 -22.24 10.73 -7.38
N THR A 78 -22.07 12.02 -7.07
CA THR A 78 -21.74 12.52 -5.73
C THR A 78 -22.37 13.89 -5.46
N THR A 79 -22.47 14.27 -4.18
CA THR A 79 -22.95 15.59 -3.74
C THR A 79 -22.03 16.74 -4.15
N VAL A 80 -20.76 16.46 -4.48
CA VAL A 80 -19.76 17.47 -4.87
C VAL A 80 -18.95 16.97 -6.08
N VAL A 81 -19.25 17.49 -7.27
CA VAL A 81 -18.46 17.23 -8.48
C VAL A 81 -17.08 17.89 -8.30
N THR A 82 -16.02 17.09 -8.16
CA THR A 82 -14.67 17.61 -7.93
C THR A 82 -13.57 16.79 -8.61
N ASN A 83 -12.64 17.50 -9.25
CA ASN A 83 -11.43 16.93 -9.86
C ASN A 83 -10.21 16.97 -8.91
N LYS A 84 -10.41 17.36 -7.64
CA LYS A 84 -9.33 17.52 -6.66
C LYS A 84 -8.55 16.23 -6.42
N TRP A 85 -9.24 15.08 -6.43
CA TRP A 85 -8.60 13.76 -6.26
C TRP A 85 -7.63 13.44 -7.39
N MET A 86 -8.06 13.59 -8.64
CA MET A 86 -7.20 13.39 -9.81
C MET A 86 -5.99 14.35 -9.79
N LEU A 87 -6.23 15.62 -9.51
CA LEU A 87 -5.16 16.63 -9.44
C LEU A 87 -4.17 16.34 -8.31
N GLY A 88 -4.68 15.96 -7.13
CA GLY A 88 -3.88 15.56 -5.98
C GLY A 88 -2.98 14.37 -6.31
N THR A 89 -3.56 13.31 -6.87
CA THR A 89 -2.83 12.11 -7.32
C THR A 89 -1.73 12.47 -8.32
N ARG A 90 -2.04 13.27 -9.34
CA ARG A 90 -1.05 13.72 -10.35
C ARG A 90 0.10 14.50 -9.70
N ASN A 91 -0.21 15.41 -8.79
CA ASN A 91 0.79 16.21 -8.11
C ASN A 91 1.68 15.34 -7.19
N SER A 92 1.07 14.41 -6.45
CA SER A 92 1.79 13.46 -5.59
C SER A 92 2.74 12.58 -6.38
N PHE A 93 2.34 12.09 -7.57
CA PHE A 93 3.24 11.32 -8.43
C PHE A 93 4.43 12.17 -8.91
N PHE A 94 4.17 13.39 -9.38
CA PHE A 94 5.23 14.29 -9.85
C PHE A 94 6.23 14.60 -8.73
N ILE A 95 5.73 15.06 -7.58
CA ILE A 95 6.57 15.41 -6.43
C ILE A 95 7.29 14.17 -5.88
N GLY A 96 6.59 13.05 -5.76
CA GLY A 96 7.15 11.80 -5.23
C GLY A 96 8.33 11.30 -6.06
N ILE A 97 8.21 11.34 -7.39
CA ILE A 97 9.30 10.92 -8.30
C ILE A 97 10.49 11.88 -8.18
N CYS A 98 10.25 13.19 -8.28
CA CYS A 98 11.32 14.19 -8.16
C CYS A 98 12.03 14.12 -6.80
N ALA A 99 11.27 14.01 -5.70
CA ALA A 99 11.82 13.88 -4.35
C ALA A 99 12.64 12.61 -4.20
N THR A 100 12.16 11.47 -4.72
CA THR A 100 12.89 10.18 -4.67
C THR A 100 14.23 10.28 -5.39
N LEU A 101 14.26 10.87 -6.59
CA LEU A 101 15.49 11.03 -7.37
C LEU A 101 16.50 11.94 -6.64
N LEU A 102 16.04 13.08 -6.13
CA LEU A 102 16.89 14.02 -5.39
C LEU A 102 17.40 13.41 -4.08
N ALA A 103 16.51 12.81 -3.29
CA ALA A 103 16.87 12.18 -2.01
C ALA A 103 17.86 11.02 -2.22
N THR A 104 17.63 10.17 -3.22
CA THR A 104 18.51 9.03 -3.49
C THR A 104 19.88 9.48 -3.99
N SER A 105 19.93 10.43 -4.92
CA SER A 105 21.20 10.94 -5.45
C SER A 105 22.03 11.65 -4.38
N LEU A 106 21.43 12.61 -3.66
CA LEU A 106 22.10 13.34 -2.58
C LEU A 106 22.48 12.41 -1.41
N GLY A 107 21.57 11.52 -1.01
CA GLY A 107 21.81 10.54 0.05
C GLY A 107 22.95 9.58 -0.29
N THR A 108 23.03 9.11 -1.54
CA THR A 108 24.13 8.25 -2.00
C THR A 108 25.46 8.98 -1.98
N VAL A 109 25.51 10.22 -2.50
CA VAL A 109 26.74 11.04 -2.48
C VAL A 109 27.19 11.33 -1.04
N ALA A 110 26.26 11.66 -0.15
CA ALA A 110 26.55 11.89 1.26
C ALA A 110 27.08 10.63 1.96
N ALA A 111 26.46 9.46 1.72
CA ALA A 111 26.90 8.19 2.26
C ALA A 111 28.32 7.83 1.80
N LEU A 112 28.63 8.03 0.52
CA LEU A 112 29.99 7.83 -0.01
C LEU A 112 31.00 8.78 0.65
N GLY A 113 30.64 10.05 0.86
CA GLY A 113 31.46 11.01 1.61
C GLY A 113 31.76 10.53 3.04
N LEU A 114 30.74 10.20 3.82
CA LEU A 114 30.85 9.76 5.22
C LEU A 114 31.57 8.43 5.40
N SER A 115 31.51 7.56 4.38
CA SER A 115 32.24 6.28 4.40
C SER A 115 33.77 6.46 4.38
N ARG A 116 34.28 7.62 3.95
CA ARG A 116 35.72 7.86 3.86
C ARG A 116 36.36 7.99 5.26
N PRO A 117 37.52 7.36 5.52
CA PRO A 117 38.22 7.48 6.80
C PRO A 117 38.70 8.90 7.09
N SER A 118 38.96 9.69 6.04
CA SER A 118 39.51 11.04 6.11
C SER A 118 38.46 12.16 6.27
N MET A 119 37.20 11.83 6.56
CA MET A 119 36.14 12.83 6.73
C MET A 119 36.26 13.53 8.10
N PRO A 120 36.45 14.87 8.15
CA PRO A 120 36.52 15.60 9.40
C PRO A 120 35.16 15.59 10.12
N PHE A 121 35.17 15.61 11.45
CA PHE A 121 33.96 15.64 12.30
C PHE A 121 32.99 14.46 12.10
N LYS A 122 33.49 13.30 11.65
CA LYS A 122 32.68 12.10 11.40
C LYS A 122 31.82 11.68 12.61
N GLY A 123 32.35 11.76 13.83
CA GLY A 123 31.64 11.36 15.05
C GLY A 123 30.50 12.28 15.49
N THR A 124 30.38 13.49 14.93
CA THR A 124 29.25 14.40 15.20
C THR A 124 28.21 14.42 14.08
N LEU A 125 28.57 13.93 12.88
CA LEU A 125 27.71 13.90 11.69
C LEU A 125 27.08 12.51 11.44
N MET A 126 27.64 11.45 12.04
CA MET A 126 27.06 10.11 12.13
C MET A 126 26.23 9.98 13.41
#